data_AF-A0A1D2I5W7-F1
#
_entry.id   AF-A0A1D2I5W7-F1
#
_cell.length_a   1.000
_cell.length_b   1.000
_cell.length_c   1.000
_cell.angle_alpha   90.00
_cell.angle_beta   90.00
_cell.angle_gamma   90.00
#
_symmetry.space_group_name_H-M   'P 1'
#
loop_
_entity.id
_entity.type
_entity.pdbx_description
1 polymer ?
#
loop_
_entity_poly.entity_id
_entity_poly.type
_entity_poly.pdbx_seq_one_letter_code
_entity_poly.pdbx_strand_id
1 'polypeptide(L)' 'MIDARVVDDGNLVTAGGVTSGIDLALWLLTRACGASVALGVESIMEYEQRGVVWRSS' A
#
# COMPACT_ATOMS: atom_id res chain seq x y z
N MET A 1 13.79 3.24 -13.19
CA MET A 1 13.21 2.30 -12.20
C MET A 1 12.96 3.12 -10.94
N ILE A 2 11.76 3.04 -10.37
CA ILE A 2 11.41 3.76 -9.14
C ILE A 2 11.75 2.83 -7.97
N ASP A 3 12.59 3.30 -7.04
CA ASP A 3 12.92 2.57 -5.82
C ASP A 3 11.82 2.80 -4.77
N ALA A 4 10.73 2.04 -4.88
CA ALA A 4 9.58 2.13 -3.99
C ALA A 4 8.98 0.75 -3.71
N ARG A 5 8.45 0.58 -2.50
CA ARG A 5 7.72 -0.65 -2.12
C ARG A 5 6.39 -0.77 -2.84
N VAL A 6 5.69 0.36 -3.00
CA VAL A 6 4.43 0.49 -3.71
C VAL A 6 4.51 1.69 -4.66
N VAL A 7 4.11 1.47 -5.91
CA VAL A 7 3.98 2.48 -6.95
C VAL A 7 2.52 2.51 -7.38
N ASP A 8 1.84 3.64 -7.17
CA ASP A 8 0.49 3.89 -7.70
C ASP A 8 0.59 4.85 -8.90
N ASP A 9 0.17 4.36 -10.06
CA ASP A 9 0.06 5.11 -11.32
C ASP A 9 -1.40 5.11 -11.81
N GLY A 10 -2.32 5.42 -10.91
CA GLY A 10 -3.74 5.59 -11.23
C GLY A 10 -4.46 4.26 -11.41
N ASN A 11 -4.57 3.74 -12.63
CA ASN A 11 -5.27 2.48 -12.89
C ASN A 11 -4.39 1.24 -12.71
N LEU A 12 -3.08 1.42 -12.49
CA LEU A 12 -2.12 0.36 -12.21
C LEU A 12 -1.42 0.65 -10.89
N VAL A 13 -1.40 -0.35 -9.99
CA VAL A 13 -0.63 -0.31 -8.75
C VAL A 13 0.28 -1.53 -8.73
N THR A 14 1.56 -1.32 -8.47
CA THR A 14 2.56 -2.39 -8.44
C THR A 14 3.37 -2.40 -7.15
N ALA A 15 3.88 -3.57 -6.78
CA ALA A 15 4.74 -3.77 -5.63
C ALA A 15 6.10 -4.32 -6.06
N GLY A 16 7.18 -3.86 -5.43
CA GLY A 16 8.55 -4.26 -5.81
C GLY A 16 8.92 -5.69 -5.43
N GLY A 17 8.57 -6.14 -4.22
CA GLY A 17 8.91 -7.46 -3.69
C GLY A 17 7.73 -8.18 -3.03
N VAL A 18 7.92 -9.45 -2.66
CA VAL A 18 6.84 -10.31 -2.13
C VAL A 18 6.16 -9.70 -0.90
N THR A 19 6.95 -9.25 0.07
CA THR A 19 6.40 -8.65 1.30
C THR A 19 5.82 -7.26 1.09
N SER A 20 6.21 -6.57 0.01
CA SER A 20 5.60 -5.30 -0.41
C SER A 20 4.19 -5.48 -0.93
N GLY A 21 3.76 -6.71 -1.23
CA GLY A 21 2.36 -7.02 -1.54
C GLY A 21 1.41 -6.71 -0.38
N ILE A 22 1.88 -6.80 0.87
CA ILE A 22 1.06 -6.43 2.06
C ILE A 22 0.89 -4.91 2.11
N ASP A 23 1.98 -4.16 1.92
CA ASP A 23 1.93 -2.70 1.83
C ASP A 23 0.99 -2.24 0.68
N LEU A 24 1.02 -2.94 -0.44
CA LEU A 24 0.11 -2.68 -1.57
C LEU A 24 -1.34 -2.96 -1.20
N ALA A 25 -1.65 -4.07 -0.53
CA ALA A 25 -3.01 -4.40 -0.11
C ALA A 25 -3.58 -3.35 0.85
N LEU A 26 -2.79 -2.89 1.82
CA LEU A 26 -3.16 -1.82 2.75
C LEU A 26 -3.37 -0.48 2.04
N TRP A 27 -2.54 -0.18 1.04
CA TRP A 27 -2.74 0.99 0.19
C TRP A 27 -4.04 0.91 -0.61
N LEU A 28 -4.37 -0.24 -1.19
CA LEU A 28 -5.63 -0.43 -1.91
C LEU A 28 -6.85 -0.29 -0.98
N LEU A 29 -6.77 -0.79 0.26
CA LEU A 29 -7.81 -0.57 1.27
C LEU A 29 -7.97 0.91 1.61
N THR A 30 -6.86 1.63 1.78
CA THR A 30 -6.89 3.08 2.01
C THR A 30 -7.59 3.81 0.87
N ARG A 31 -7.29 3.44 -0.38
CA ARG A 31 -7.86 4.06 -1.58
C ARG A 31 -9.34 3.73 -1.79
N ALA A 32 -9.74 2.47 -1.57
CA ALA A 32 -11.10 2.00 -1.86
C ALA A 32 -12.07 2.22 -0.69
N CYS A 33 -11.57 2.17 0.55
CA CYS A 33 -12.38 2.12 1.76
C CYS A 33 -12.03 3.21 2.79
N GLY A 34 -10.96 3.98 2.56
CA GLY A 34 -10.48 5.02 3.46
C GLY A 34 -9.48 4.52 4.50
N ALA A 35 -8.79 5.47 5.12
CA ALA A 35 -7.67 5.18 6.03
C ALA A 35 -8.07 4.41 7.29
N SER A 36 -9.29 4.61 7.82
CA SER A 36 -9.75 3.92 9.03
C SER A 36 -9.85 2.40 8.84
N VAL A 37 -10.26 1.95 7.65
CA VAL A 37 -10.33 0.53 7.34
C VAL A 37 -8.94 -0.08 7.24
N ALA A 38 -8.00 0.60 6.56
CA ALA A 38 -6.62 0.15 6.48
C ALA A 38 -5.97 0.03 7.87
N LEU A 39 -6.11 1.05 8.73
CA LEU A 39 -5.62 1.03 10.12
C LEU A 39 -6.21 -0.12 10.95
N GLY A 40 -7.50 -0.43 10.75
CA GLY A 40 -8.14 -1.57 11.40
C GLY A 40 -7.54 -2.90 10.95
N VAL A 41 -7.25 -3.05 9.66
CA VAL A 41 -6.61 -4.26 9.11
C VAL A 41 -5.16 -4.38 9.58
N GLU A 42 -4.41 -3.28 9.62
CA GLU A 42 -3.05 -3.26 10.20
C GLU A 42 -3.03 -3.79 11.63
N SER A 43 -3.98 -3.31 12.45
CA SER A 43 -4.11 -3.78 13.83
C SER A 43 -4.46 -5.27 13.91
N ILE A 44 -5.40 -5.76 13.11
CA ILE A 44 -5.79 -7.18 13.12
C ILE A 44 -4.64 -8.08 12.65
N MET A 45 -3.87 -7.61 11.68
CA MET A 45 -2.74 -8.35 11.12
C MET A 45 -1.45 -8.19 11.93
N GLU A 46 -1.43 -7.32 12.94
CA GLU A 46 -0.22 -6.92 13.68
C GLU A 46 0.91 -6.52 12.71
N TYR A 47 0.54 -5.79 11.65
CA TYR A 47 1.43 -5.38 10.58
C TYR A 47 1.29 -3.88 10.31
N GLU A 48 2.38 -3.14 10.50
CA GLU A 48 2.47 -1.73 10.16
C GLU A 48 3.02 -1.55 8.74
N GLN A 49 2.31 -0.80 7.91
CA GLN A 49 2.71 -0.47 6.55
C GLN A 49 4.04 0.28 6.54
N ARG A 50 4.97 -0.20 5.71
CA ARG A 50 6.35 0.33 5.68
C ARG A 50 6.55 1.28 4.53
N GLY A 51 6.91 2.52 4.86
CA GLY A 51 7.37 3.53 3.90
C GLY A 51 6.24 4.28 3.19
N VAL A 52 6.63 5.15 2.26
CA VAL A 52 5.71 6.00 1.50
C VAL A 52 5.37 5.38 0.14
N VAL A 53 4.09 5.46 -0.25
CA VAL A 53 3.64 5.08 -1.60
C VAL A 53 4.08 6.15 -2.59
N TRP A 54 4.83 5.77 -3.63
CA TRP A 54 5.15 6.68 -4.71
C TRP A 54 3.92 6.89 -5.59
N ARG A 55 3.67 8.13 -6.02
CA ARG A 55 2.54 8.48 -6.89
C ARG A 55 2.99 9.30 -8.09
N SER A 56 2.55 8.87 -9.26
CA SER A 56 2.50 9.65 -10.49
C SER A 56 1.39 10.69 -10.30
N SER A 57 1.73 11.97 -10.32
CA SER A 57 0.76 13.05 -10.08
C SER A 57 -0.09 13.33 -11.31
#